data_AF-X1VNB4-F1
#
_entry.id   AF-X1VNB4-F1
#
_cell.length_a   1.000
_cell.length_b   1.000
_cell.length_c   1.000
_cell.angle_alpha   90.00
_cell.angle_beta   90.00
_cell.angle_gamma   90.00
#
_symmetry.space_group_name_H-M   'P 1'
#
loop_
_entity.id
_entity.type
_entity.pdbx_description
1 polymer ?
#
loop_
_entity_poly.entity_id
_entity_poly.type
_entity_poly.pdbx_seq_one_letter_code
_entity_poly.pdbx_strand_id
1 'polypeptide(L)'
;RLKKCVMYDCLNAGLRDAASPIIVGENHLGNILCGQVLEKPIKTEIAVQRARAIEITDIEGYLEELKNIPIMSRERFRIIINFMDVITHTISELALEKHISYRNSQRYVNKLINSVSDCIISMDVDGKIFTVNKAGVAMFGYEAKKLIEQPMFSLFSDAASISKYQKQMDINLKKREHIELNSINADGREFPVQLSLSKIFDEANEHSGYVAVLRDISEEKKVERMKED
;
A
#
# COMPACT_ATOMS: atom_id res chain seq x y z
N ARG A 1 -20.11 10.67 -15.93
CA ARG A 1 -19.57 10.63 -14.55
C ARG A 1 -19.80 11.99 -13.90
N LEU A 2 -20.30 12.02 -12.67
CA LEU A 2 -20.54 13.25 -11.91
C LEU A 2 -19.19 13.90 -11.57
N LYS A 3 -19.04 15.19 -11.88
CA LYS A 3 -17.84 15.99 -11.57
C LYS A 3 -18.06 17.02 -10.46
N LYS A 4 -19.32 17.23 -10.08
CA LYS A 4 -19.78 18.16 -9.05
C LYS A 4 -20.96 17.53 -8.33
N CYS A 5 -21.26 18.04 -7.15
CA CYS A 5 -22.46 17.67 -6.43
C CYS A 5 -23.72 18.03 -7.25
N VAL A 6 -24.69 17.11 -7.31
CA VAL A 6 -25.92 17.27 -8.09
C VAL A 6 -27.12 16.90 -7.23
N MET A 7 -28.16 17.72 -7.28
CA MET A 7 -29.50 17.42 -6.76
C MET A 7 -30.39 16.94 -7.90
N TYR A 8 -31.17 15.90 -7.69
CA TYR A 8 -32.10 15.37 -8.68
C TYR A 8 -33.38 14.84 -8.01
N ASP A 9 -34.46 14.78 -8.80
CA ASP A 9 -35.69 14.15 -8.37
C ASP A 9 -35.61 12.64 -8.60
N CYS A 10 -35.88 11.86 -7.57
CA CYS A 10 -35.96 10.42 -7.60
C CYS A 10 -37.17 9.98 -8.43
N LEU A 11 -37.00 8.91 -9.19
CA LEU A 11 -38.07 8.28 -9.97
C LEU A 11 -39.19 7.72 -9.06
N ASN A 12 -38.85 7.40 -7.80
CA ASN A 12 -39.82 6.97 -6.81
C ASN A 12 -40.46 8.18 -6.12
N ALA A 13 -41.74 8.40 -6.41
CA ALA A 13 -42.61 9.33 -5.69
C ALA A 13 -42.21 10.82 -5.71
N GLY A 14 -41.26 11.25 -6.55
CA GLY A 14 -40.82 12.65 -6.59
C GLY A 14 -40.06 13.07 -5.32
N LEU A 15 -39.40 12.10 -4.68
CA LEU A 15 -38.43 12.36 -3.62
C LEU A 15 -37.26 13.14 -4.18
N ARG A 16 -36.56 13.89 -3.32
CA ARG A 16 -35.31 14.54 -3.71
C ARG A 16 -34.11 13.78 -3.17
N ASP A 17 -33.17 13.59 -4.07
CA ASP A 17 -31.87 13.02 -3.80
C ASP A 17 -30.77 14.00 -4.21
N ALA A 18 -29.59 13.78 -3.67
CA ALA A 18 -28.37 14.43 -4.05
C ALA A 18 -27.22 13.43 -4.05
N ALA A 19 -26.27 13.67 -4.94
CA ALA A 19 -25.06 12.87 -5.10
C ALA A 19 -23.85 13.80 -5.15
N SER A 20 -22.89 13.56 -4.26
CA SER A 20 -21.61 14.27 -4.27
C SER A 20 -20.46 13.30 -4.62
N PRO A 21 -19.64 13.60 -5.65
CA PRO A 21 -18.60 12.68 -6.09
C PRO A 21 -17.34 12.77 -5.21
N ILE A 22 -16.70 11.64 -4.96
CA ILE A 22 -15.35 11.55 -4.39
C ILE A 22 -14.37 11.36 -5.54
N ILE A 23 -13.46 12.31 -5.72
CA ILE A 23 -12.54 12.37 -6.86
C ILE A 23 -11.12 12.54 -6.34
N VAL A 24 -10.26 11.54 -6.50
CA VAL A 24 -8.87 11.59 -6.05
C VAL A 24 -7.96 11.78 -7.26
N GLY A 25 -7.37 12.97 -7.39
CA GLY A 25 -6.66 13.38 -8.60
C GLY A 25 -7.62 13.46 -9.79
N GLU A 26 -7.39 12.66 -10.83
CA GLU A 26 -8.27 12.58 -12.01
C GLU A 26 -9.30 11.44 -11.94
N ASN A 27 -9.24 10.63 -10.88
CA ASN A 27 -10.02 9.40 -10.77
C ASN A 27 -11.27 9.59 -9.91
N HIS A 28 -12.44 9.33 -10.50
CA HIS A 28 -13.71 9.23 -9.77
C HIS A 28 -13.79 7.89 -9.05
N LEU A 29 -13.81 7.92 -7.71
CA LEU A 29 -13.82 6.71 -6.88
C LEU A 29 -15.24 6.26 -6.51
N GLY A 30 -16.17 7.20 -6.37
CA GLY A 30 -17.54 6.90 -5.97
C GLY A 30 -18.35 8.15 -5.71
N ASN A 31 -19.58 7.97 -5.24
CA ASN A 31 -20.46 9.06 -4.85
C ASN A 31 -20.96 8.82 -3.43
N ILE A 32 -21.07 9.89 -2.64
CA ILE A 32 -21.91 9.87 -1.45
C ILE A 32 -23.30 10.35 -1.85
N LEU A 33 -24.30 9.54 -1.53
CA LEU A 33 -25.71 9.84 -1.79
C LEU A 33 -26.37 10.32 -0.50
N CYS A 34 -27.17 11.38 -0.57
CA CYS A 34 -28.05 11.80 0.52
C CYS A 34 -29.40 12.21 -0.05
N GLY A 35 -30.50 11.92 0.64
CA GLY A 35 -31.82 12.20 0.07
C GLY A 35 -32.96 11.43 0.71
N GLN A 36 -33.89 11.01 -0.15
CA GLN A 36 -35.17 10.40 0.21
C GLN A 36 -36.04 11.32 1.06
N VAL A 37 -36.08 12.60 0.68
CA VAL A 37 -36.88 13.63 1.36
C VAL A 37 -37.97 14.18 0.44
N LEU A 38 -39.08 14.59 1.02
CA LEU A 38 -40.12 15.35 0.32
C LEU A 38 -40.01 16.83 0.67
N GLU A 39 -40.21 17.72 -0.31
CA GLU A 39 -40.30 19.15 -0.01
C GLU A 39 -41.62 19.51 0.69
N LYS A 40 -42.67 18.76 0.38
CA LYS A 40 -44.02 18.91 0.91
C LYS A 40 -44.76 17.57 0.83
N PRO A 41 -45.79 17.33 1.66
CA PRO A 41 -46.63 16.13 1.54
C PRO A 41 -47.19 15.96 0.13
N ILE A 42 -47.24 14.72 -0.34
CA ILE A 42 -47.88 14.36 -1.61
C ILE A 42 -49.39 14.21 -1.35
N LYS A 43 -50.22 14.76 -2.24
CA LYS A 43 -51.66 14.53 -2.20
C LYS A 43 -51.98 13.06 -2.49
N THR A 44 -52.91 12.48 -1.73
CA THR A 44 -53.27 11.06 -1.82
C THR A 44 -53.66 10.64 -3.24
N GLU A 45 -54.40 11.46 -4.00
CA GLU A 45 -54.79 11.10 -5.37
C GLU A 45 -53.57 10.93 -6.30
N ILE A 46 -52.58 11.82 -6.17
CA ILE A 46 -51.35 11.79 -6.96
C ILE A 46 -50.48 10.60 -6.53
N ALA A 47 -50.41 10.30 -5.23
CA ALA A 47 -49.67 9.16 -4.71
C ALA A 47 -50.25 7.84 -5.24
N VAL A 48 -51.58 7.66 -5.23
CA VAL A 48 -52.26 6.47 -5.76
C VAL A 48 -52.06 6.32 -7.27
N GLN A 49 -52.16 7.42 -8.03
CA GLN A 49 -51.89 7.39 -9.47
C GLN A 49 -50.46 6.93 -9.77
N ARG A 50 -49.48 7.41 -8.99
CA ARG A 50 -48.08 7.01 -9.14
C ARG A 50 -47.85 5.55 -8.77
N ALA A 51 -48.42 5.09 -7.65
CA ALA A 51 -48.31 3.69 -7.22
C ALA A 51 -48.79 2.72 -8.31
N ARG A 52 -49.93 3.03 -8.94
CA ARG A 52 -50.47 2.25 -10.06
C ARG A 52 -49.58 2.29 -11.31
N ALA A 53 -48.96 3.43 -11.59
CA ALA A 53 -48.07 3.60 -12.74
C ALA A 53 -46.76 2.77 -12.65
N ILE A 54 -46.36 2.41 -11.43
CA ILE A 54 -45.18 1.55 -11.16
C ILE A 54 -45.60 0.14 -10.69
N GLU A 55 -46.85 -0.26 -10.96
CA GLU A 55 -47.38 -1.60 -10.72
C GLU A 55 -47.35 -2.07 -9.25
N ILE A 56 -47.44 -1.15 -8.29
CA ILE A 56 -47.58 -1.50 -6.87
C ILE A 56 -48.97 -2.10 -6.61
N THR A 57 -48.99 -3.29 -6.02
CA THR A 57 -50.20 -4.05 -5.67
C THR A 57 -50.79 -3.64 -4.32
N ASP A 58 -49.96 -3.37 -3.31
CA ASP A 58 -50.37 -2.91 -1.99
C ASP A 58 -50.34 -1.37 -1.90
N ILE A 59 -51.47 -0.75 -2.23
CA ILE A 59 -51.61 0.71 -2.23
C ILE A 59 -51.69 1.25 -0.80
N GLU A 60 -52.32 0.53 0.12
CA GLU A 60 -52.48 0.99 1.51
C GLU A 60 -51.13 1.02 2.22
N GLY A 61 -50.34 -0.06 2.11
CA GLY A 61 -48.98 -0.09 2.65
C GLY A 61 -48.07 0.97 2.02
N TYR A 62 -48.18 1.20 0.70
CA TYR A 62 -47.45 2.28 0.04
C TYR A 62 -47.77 3.67 0.60
N LEU A 63 -49.05 3.95 0.86
CA LEU A 63 -49.49 5.24 1.43
C LEU A 63 -49.06 5.40 2.89
N GLU A 64 -48.98 4.30 3.64
CA GLU A 64 -48.46 4.31 5.01
C GLU A 64 -46.96 4.62 5.04
N GLU A 65 -46.18 3.97 4.18
CA GLU A 65 -44.74 4.25 4.05
C GLU A 65 -44.45 5.68 3.59
N LEU A 66 -45.27 6.23 2.68
CA LEU A 66 -45.13 7.64 2.27
C LEU A 66 -45.25 8.63 3.44
N LYS A 67 -46.00 8.30 4.49
CA LYS A 67 -46.13 9.17 5.69
C LYS A 67 -44.87 9.14 6.55
N ASN A 68 -44.09 8.07 6.48
CA ASN A 68 -42.83 7.91 7.20
C ASN A 68 -41.68 8.71 6.56
N ILE A 69 -41.87 9.15 5.31
CA ILE A 69 -40.82 9.87 4.58
C ILE A 69 -40.59 11.27 5.19
N PRO A 70 -39.32 11.62 5.49
CA PRO A 70 -39.00 12.92 6.05
C PRO A 70 -39.34 14.07 5.09
N ILE A 71 -40.00 15.10 5.64
CA ILE A 71 -40.31 16.34 4.92
C ILE A 71 -39.23 17.39 5.24
N MET A 72 -38.65 17.99 4.20
CA MET A 72 -37.56 18.93 4.32
C MET A 72 -37.66 20.04 3.28
N SER A 73 -37.59 21.30 3.73
CA SER A 73 -37.55 22.44 2.81
C SER A 73 -36.32 22.38 1.91
N ARG A 74 -36.44 22.93 0.70
CA ARG A 74 -35.33 23.01 -0.25
C ARG A 74 -34.11 23.75 0.31
N GLU A 75 -34.32 24.75 1.15
CA GLU A 75 -33.24 25.49 1.80
C GLU A 75 -32.48 24.61 2.78
N ARG A 76 -33.19 23.87 3.65
CA ARG A 76 -32.57 22.95 4.61
C ARG A 76 -31.83 21.81 3.89
N PHE A 77 -32.42 21.27 2.83
CA PHE A 77 -31.76 20.23 2.02
C PHE A 77 -30.50 20.76 1.33
N ARG A 78 -30.52 22.01 0.85
CA ARG A 78 -29.33 22.65 0.26
C ARG A 78 -28.19 22.84 1.27
N ILE A 79 -28.48 23.12 2.54
CA ILE A 79 -27.46 23.17 3.60
C ILE A 79 -26.77 21.81 3.75
N ILE A 80 -27.55 20.73 3.79
CA ILE A 80 -27.01 19.36 3.87
C ILE A 80 -26.14 19.07 2.66
N ILE A 81 -26.59 19.40 1.46
CA ILE A 81 -25.82 19.19 0.23
C ILE A 81 -24.49 19.94 0.24
N ASN A 82 -24.49 21.20 0.66
CA ASN A 82 -23.26 21.98 0.76
C ASN A 82 -22.30 21.35 1.78
N PHE A 83 -22.82 20.86 2.91
CA PHE A 83 -22.02 20.10 3.87
C PHE A 83 -21.47 18.80 3.27
N MET A 84 -22.27 18.07 2.51
CA MET A 84 -21.83 16.85 1.81
C MET A 84 -20.73 17.16 0.78
N ASP A 85 -20.85 18.26 0.04
CA ASP A 85 -19.85 18.71 -0.91
C ASP A 85 -18.50 18.97 -0.21
N VAL A 86 -18.52 19.69 0.92
CA VAL A 86 -17.35 19.93 1.78
C VAL A 86 -16.74 18.62 2.28
N ILE A 87 -17.56 17.66 2.74
CA ILE A 87 -17.08 16.34 3.18
C ILE A 87 -16.39 15.63 2.01
N THR A 88 -17.04 15.53 0.87
CA THR A 88 -16.48 14.81 -0.29
C THR A 88 -15.21 15.44 -0.81
N HIS A 89 -15.11 16.77 -0.79
CA HIS A 89 -13.90 17.49 -1.16
C HIS A 89 -12.77 17.21 -0.17
N THR A 90 -13.05 17.30 1.14
CA THR A 90 -12.07 17.00 2.19
C THR A 90 -11.56 15.57 2.09
N ILE A 91 -12.45 14.58 1.90
CA ILE A 91 -12.05 13.18 1.71
C ILE A 91 -11.16 13.02 0.47
N SER A 92 -11.54 13.70 -0.62
CA SER A 92 -10.81 13.66 -1.89
C SER A 92 -9.39 14.21 -1.75
N GLU A 93 -9.24 15.36 -1.09
CA GLU A 93 -7.95 16.00 -0.82
C GLU A 93 -7.08 15.15 0.12
N LEU A 94 -7.62 14.72 1.26
CA LEU A 94 -6.89 13.89 2.23
C LEU A 94 -6.40 12.58 1.61
N ALA A 95 -7.23 11.94 0.78
CA ALA A 95 -6.85 10.72 0.08
C ALA A 95 -5.69 10.98 -0.90
N LEU A 96 -5.72 12.10 -1.63
CA LEU A 96 -4.66 12.49 -2.55
C LEU A 96 -3.35 12.80 -1.81
N GLU A 97 -3.41 13.60 -0.75
CA GLU A 97 -2.26 13.94 0.08
C GLU A 97 -1.62 12.69 0.69
N LYS A 98 -2.43 11.79 1.26
CA LYS A 98 -1.96 10.52 1.82
C LYS A 98 -1.28 9.66 0.76
N HIS A 99 -1.84 9.58 -0.44
CA HIS A 99 -1.23 8.83 -1.54
C HIS A 99 0.12 9.40 -1.96
N ILE A 100 0.21 10.72 -2.13
CA ILE A 100 1.44 11.42 -2.52
C ILE A 100 2.50 11.26 -1.42
N SER A 101 2.13 11.49 -0.16
CA SER A 101 3.02 11.37 0.99
C SER A 101 3.60 9.95 1.10
N TYR A 102 2.74 8.92 1.02
CA TYR A 102 3.18 7.53 1.03
C TYR A 102 4.17 7.23 -0.11
N ARG A 103 3.87 7.66 -1.34
CA ARG A 103 4.76 7.44 -2.48
C ARG A 103 6.09 8.19 -2.36
N ASN A 104 6.08 9.40 -1.82
CA ASN A 104 7.29 10.16 -1.59
C ASN A 104 8.18 9.50 -0.54
N SER A 105 7.59 9.02 0.56
CA SER A 105 8.29 8.25 1.59
C SER A 105 8.95 6.99 1.00
N GLN A 106 8.18 6.20 0.25
CA GLN A 106 8.68 5.00 -0.44
C GLN A 106 9.84 5.31 -1.41
N ARG A 107 9.72 6.39 -2.19
CA ARG A 107 10.80 6.84 -3.09
C ARG A 107 12.03 7.29 -2.33
N TYR A 108 11.86 7.99 -1.22
CA TYR A 108 12.96 8.49 -0.40
C TYR A 108 13.76 7.33 0.22
N VAL A 109 13.08 6.38 0.85
CA VAL A 109 13.71 5.16 1.40
C VAL A 109 14.45 4.37 0.32
N ASN A 110 13.81 4.17 -0.84
CA ASN A 110 14.46 3.49 -1.96
C ASN A 110 15.71 4.24 -2.46
N LYS A 111 15.69 5.58 -2.49
CA LYS A 111 16.88 6.37 -2.86
C LYS A 111 17.99 6.25 -1.82
N LEU A 112 17.65 6.30 -0.53
CA LEU A 112 18.62 6.12 0.56
C LEU A 112 19.30 4.77 0.47
N ILE A 113 18.55 3.68 0.41
CA ILE A 113 19.08 2.31 0.32
C ILE A 113 19.98 2.13 -0.93
N ASN A 114 19.59 2.73 -2.05
CA ASN A 114 20.37 2.67 -3.30
C ASN A 114 21.55 3.64 -3.37
N SER A 115 21.71 4.52 -2.39
CA SER A 115 22.88 5.42 -2.26
C SER A 115 23.99 4.83 -1.40
N VAL A 116 23.71 3.75 -0.66
CA VAL A 116 24.70 3.01 0.13
C VAL A 116 25.60 2.19 -0.79
N SER A 117 26.91 2.27 -0.59
CA SER A 117 27.92 1.54 -1.36
C SER A 117 27.99 0.06 -1.04
N ASP A 118 27.63 -0.32 0.19
CA ASP A 118 27.54 -1.71 0.60
C ASP A 118 26.28 -2.37 0.00
N CYS A 119 26.40 -3.66 -0.29
CA CYS A 119 25.29 -4.48 -0.76
C CYS A 119 24.30 -4.67 0.39
N ILE A 120 23.02 -4.35 0.14
CA ILE A 120 21.92 -4.56 1.09
C ILE A 120 20.92 -5.52 0.45
N ILE A 121 20.64 -6.61 1.14
CA ILE A 121 19.70 -7.66 0.73
C ILE A 121 18.69 -7.86 1.84
N SER A 122 17.39 -7.85 1.51
CA SER A 122 16.34 -8.30 2.42
C SER A 122 15.87 -9.69 2.03
N MET A 123 15.52 -10.51 3.01
CA MET A 123 15.06 -11.87 2.83
C MET A 123 13.79 -12.15 3.64
N ASP A 124 13.02 -13.14 3.20
CA ASP A 124 11.97 -13.75 4.00
C ASP A 124 12.54 -14.61 5.14
N VAL A 125 11.66 -15.24 5.92
CA VAL A 125 12.02 -16.12 7.04
C VAL A 125 12.78 -17.39 6.61
N ASP A 126 12.64 -17.81 5.35
CA ASP A 126 13.31 -18.97 4.76
C ASP A 126 14.66 -18.61 4.11
N GLY A 127 15.04 -17.33 4.13
CA GLY A 127 16.30 -16.84 3.55
C GLY A 127 16.27 -16.62 2.04
N LYS A 128 15.07 -16.56 1.42
CA LYS A 128 14.92 -16.18 0.02
C LYS A 128 14.96 -14.66 -0.12
N ILE A 129 15.67 -14.19 -1.15
CA ILE A 129 15.84 -12.76 -1.40
C ILE A 129 14.51 -12.13 -1.83
N PHE A 130 14.08 -11.12 -1.08
CA PHE A 130 12.93 -10.27 -1.41
C PHE A 130 13.36 -9.00 -2.13
N THR A 131 14.44 -8.34 -1.67
CA THR A 131 14.99 -7.14 -2.31
C THR A 131 16.52 -7.12 -2.30
N VAL A 132 17.09 -6.39 -3.26
CA VAL A 132 18.53 -6.11 -3.35
C VAL A 132 18.72 -4.68 -3.84
N ASN A 133 19.63 -3.92 -3.21
CA ASN A 133 19.95 -2.56 -3.63
C ASN A 133 20.86 -2.54 -4.88
N LYS A 134 21.04 -1.36 -5.48
CA LYS A 134 21.90 -1.17 -6.66
C LYS A 134 23.34 -1.63 -6.45
N ALA A 135 23.89 -1.44 -5.24
CA ALA A 135 25.23 -1.91 -4.91
C ALA A 135 25.33 -3.43 -4.97
N GLY A 136 24.33 -4.17 -4.47
CA GLY A 136 24.30 -5.63 -4.57
C GLY A 136 24.20 -6.15 -6.00
N VAL A 137 23.37 -5.52 -6.83
CA VAL A 137 23.29 -5.82 -8.28
C VAL A 137 24.66 -5.63 -8.95
N ALA A 138 25.34 -4.54 -8.64
CA ALA A 138 26.67 -4.26 -9.19
C ALA A 138 27.74 -5.22 -8.65
N MET A 139 27.70 -5.55 -7.36
CA MET A 139 28.64 -6.45 -6.69
C MET A 139 28.58 -7.87 -7.27
N PHE A 140 27.38 -8.41 -7.47
CA PHE A 140 27.23 -9.79 -7.95
C PHE A 140 27.08 -9.91 -9.47
N GLY A 141 26.85 -8.82 -10.20
CA GLY A 141 26.71 -8.82 -11.66
C GLY A 141 25.42 -9.45 -12.17
N TYR A 142 24.46 -9.77 -11.29
CA TYR A 142 23.14 -10.27 -11.67
C TYR A 142 22.12 -9.14 -11.75
N GLU A 143 21.20 -9.22 -12.72
CA GLU A 143 19.98 -8.40 -12.66
C GLU A 143 19.20 -8.70 -11.38
N ALA A 144 18.62 -7.66 -10.76
CA ALA A 144 17.83 -7.82 -9.53
C ALA A 144 16.75 -8.92 -9.64
N LYS A 145 16.09 -9.04 -10.80
CA LYS A 145 15.06 -10.06 -11.05
C LYS A 145 15.58 -11.50 -10.98
N LYS A 146 16.87 -11.73 -11.27
CA LYS A 146 17.49 -13.06 -11.15
C LYS A 146 17.88 -13.40 -9.72
N LEU A 147 18.08 -12.38 -8.88
CA LEU A 147 18.40 -12.55 -7.46
C LEU A 147 17.16 -12.75 -6.61
N ILE A 148 16.06 -12.08 -6.94
CA ILE A 148 14.78 -12.22 -6.23
C ILE A 148 14.30 -13.68 -6.26
N GLU A 149 13.72 -14.14 -5.15
CA GLU A 149 13.31 -15.53 -4.87
C GLU A 149 14.44 -16.56 -4.79
N GLN A 150 15.69 -16.18 -5.03
CA GLN A 150 16.83 -17.08 -4.84
C GLN A 150 17.23 -17.16 -3.37
N PRO A 151 17.72 -18.32 -2.89
CA PRO A 151 18.32 -18.41 -1.57
C PRO A 151 19.56 -17.51 -1.50
N MET A 152 19.62 -16.61 -0.52
CA MET A 152 20.75 -15.67 -0.38
C MET A 152 22.10 -16.38 -0.25
N PHE A 153 22.12 -17.55 0.41
CA PHE A 153 23.34 -18.33 0.58
C PHE A 153 23.90 -18.92 -0.73
N SER A 154 23.14 -18.90 -1.83
CA SER A 154 23.67 -19.29 -3.15
C SER A 154 24.73 -18.32 -3.69
N LEU A 155 24.87 -17.14 -3.08
CA LEU A 155 25.84 -16.11 -3.46
C LEU A 155 27.23 -16.28 -2.83
N PHE A 156 27.45 -17.36 -2.06
CA PHE A 156 28.73 -17.68 -1.45
C PHE A 156 29.31 -18.98 -2.00
N SER A 157 30.64 -19.04 -2.12
CA SER A 157 31.35 -20.23 -2.62
C SER A 157 31.63 -21.27 -1.52
N ASP A 158 31.61 -20.86 -0.25
CA ASP A 158 31.96 -21.74 0.87
C ASP A 158 30.76 -22.47 1.49
N ALA A 159 30.48 -23.68 0.97
CA ALA A 159 29.42 -24.56 1.45
C ALA A 159 29.54 -24.95 2.94
N ALA A 160 30.76 -25.08 3.47
CA ALA A 160 30.97 -25.43 4.86
C ALA A 160 30.57 -24.28 5.78
N SER A 161 30.95 -23.06 5.43
CA SER A 161 30.52 -21.85 6.14
C SER A 161 29.01 -21.62 6.03
N ILE A 162 28.41 -21.79 4.85
CA ILE A 162 26.95 -21.68 4.64
C ILE A 162 26.17 -22.54 5.65
N SER A 163 26.52 -23.82 5.80
CA SER A 163 25.81 -24.74 6.69
C SER A 163 25.90 -24.37 8.18
N LYS A 164 27.00 -23.73 8.58
CA LYS A 164 27.23 -23.25 9.94
C LYS A 164 26.41 -21.98 10.22
N TYR A 165 26.37 -21.05 9.27
CA TYR A 165 25.67 -19.78 9.41
C TYR A 165 24.15 -19.89 9.23
N GLN A 166 23.67 -20.80 8.38
CA GLN A 166 22.25 -21.17 8.32
C GLN A 166 21.74 -21.64 9.69
N LYS A 167 22.51 -22.46 10.41
CA LYS A 167 22.17 -22.87 11.79
C LYS A 167 22.26 -21.73 12.81
N GLN A 168 23.02 -20.67 12.53
CA GLN A 168 23.11 -19.48 13.39
C GLN A 168 22.01 -18.44 13.12
N MET A 169 21.31 -18.49 11.98
CA MET A 169 20.10 -17.67 11.77
C MET A 169 19.02 -17.94 12.81
N ASP A 170 18.94 -19.19 13.30
CA ASP A 170 18.05 -19.58 14.40
C ASP A 170 18.52 -19.03 15.76
N ILE A 171 19.83 -18.88 15.97
CA ILE A 171 20.42 -18.53 17.26
C ILE A 171 20.74 -17.04 17.31
N ASN A 172 19.74 -16.25 17.70
CA ASN A 172 19.86 -14.93 18.32
C ASN A 172 21.19 -14.18 18.04
N LEU A 173 21.35 -13.66 16.81
CA LEU A 173 22.45 -12.76 16.42
C LEU A 173 22.29 -11.40 17.16
N LYS A 174 22.43 -11.40 18.48
CA LYS A 174 22.46 -10.19 19.33
C LYS A 174 23.82 -9.51 19.30
N LYS A 175 24.84 -10.15 18.72
CA LYS A 175 26.14 -9.53 18.46
C LYS A 175 26.27 -9.30 16.95
N ARG A 176 26.60 -8.06 16.59
CA ARG A 176 27.10 -7.67 15.27
C ARG A 176 28.46 -8.33 15.04
N GLU A 177 28.50 -9.65 14.93
CA GLU A 177 29.70 -10.35 14.49
C GLU A 177 29.75 -10.23 12.98
N HIS A 178 30.75 -9.47 12.51
CA HIS A 178 31.08 -9.38 11.11
C HIS A 178 31.70 -10.72 10.69
N ILE A 179 31.02 -11.42 9.78
CA ILE A 179 31.46 -12.72 9.30
C ILE A 179 32.16 -12.51 7.96
N GLU A 180 33.43 -12.89 7.86
CA GLU A 180 34.13 -12.90 6.58
C GLU A 180 33.86 -14.20 5.83
N LEU A 181 33.38 -14.08 4.59
CA LEU A 181 33.07 -15.18 3.68
C LEU A 181 33.67 -14.89 2.30
N ASN A 182 33.75 -15.91 1.46
CA ASN A 182 34.00 -15.72 0.03
C ASN A 182 32.66 -15.78 -0.73
N SER A 183 32.40 -14.73 -1.49
CA SER A 183 31.26 -14.63 -2.40
C SER A 183 31.67 -14.97 -3.83
N ILE A 184 30.69 -15.36 -4.65
CA ILE A 184 30.86 -15.63 -6.08
C ILE A 184 29.90 -14.76 -6.89
N ASN A 185 30.42 -14.11 -7.93
CA ASN A 185 29.61 -13.29 -8.84
C ASN A 185 29.14 -14.09 -10.07
N ALA A 186 28.36 -13.45 -10.95
CA ALA A 186 27.83 -14.04 -12.18
C ALA A 186 28.92 -14.53 -13.17
N ASP A 187 30.12 -13.92 -13.12
CA ASP A 187 31.25 -14.29 -13.96
C ASP A 187 32.08 -15.44 -13.35
N GLY A 188 31.69 -15.95 -12.17
CA GLY A 188 32.40 -17.00 -11.43
C GLY A 188 33.64 -16.51 -10.67
N ARG A 189 33.84 -15.20 -10.56
CA ARG A 189 34.93 -14.61 -9.77
C ARG A 189 34.58 -14.70 -8.28
N GLU A 190 35.49 -15.27 -7.51
CA GLU A 190 35.42 -15.25 -6.05
C GLU A 190 36.05 -14.00 -5.46
N PHE A 191 35.44 -13.46 -4.41
CA PHE A 191 35.93 -12.28 -3.70
C PHE A 191 35.53 -12.32 -2.22
N PRO A 192 36.40 -11.81 -1.31
CA PRO A 192 36.10 -11.79 0.11
C PRO A 192 35.07 -10.70 0.44
N VAL A 193 34.07 -11.07 1.22
CA VAL A 193 33.03 -10.16 1.72
C VAL A 193 32.92 -10.26 3.23
N GLN A 194 32.63 -9.12 3.85
CA GLN A 194 32.21 -9.04 5.24
C GLN A 194 30.69 -8.98 5.28
N LEU A 195 30.06 -10.01 5.86
CA LEU A 195 28.62 -10.15 6.04
C LEU A 195 28.19 -9.70 7.44
N SER A 196 27.14 -8.89 7.51
CA SER A 196 26.37 -8.61 8.72
C SER A 196 24.92 -9.01 8.48
N LEU A 197 24.32 -9.78 9.40
CA LEU A 197 22.96 -10.28 9.28
C LEU A 197 22.13 -9.83 10.49
N SER A 198 20.93 -9.31 10.26
CA SER A 198 20.01 -8.82 11.28
C SER A 198 18.60 -9.34 11.06
N LYS A 199 17.88 -9.70 12.13
CA LYS A 199 16.46 -10.08 12.08
C LYS A 199 15.59 -8.84 11.96
N ILE A 200 14.51 -8.97 11.19
CA ILE A 200 13.42 -8.00 11.09
C ILE A 200 12.23 -8.57 11.84
N PHE A 201 11.55 -7.70 12.58
CA PHE A 201 10.30 -8.03 13.26
C PHE A 201 9.18 -7.16 12.71
N ASP A 202 7.98 -7.72 12.61
CA ASP A 202 6.79 -6.97 12.21
C ASP A 202 6.19 -6.15 13.37
N GLU A 203 5.03 -5.53 13.14
CA GLU A 203 4.32 -4.72 14.14
C GLU A 203 3.83 -5.54 15.35
N ALA A 204 3.65 -6.86 15.19
CA ALA A 204 3.30 -7.78 16.26
C ALA A 204 4.54 -8.31 17.01
N ASN A 205 5.74 -7.82 16.66
CA ASN A 205 7.02 -8.27 17.17
C ASN A 205 7.31 -9.75 16.84
N GLU A 206 6.71 -10.27 15.76
CA GLU A 206 6.99 -11.57 15.20
C GLU A 206 8.10 -11.48 14.15
N HIS A 207 8.91 -12.53 14.05
CA HIS A 207 10.03 -12.57 13.11
C HIS A 207 9.52 -12.63 11.67
N SER A 208 9.80 -11.58 10.89
CA SER A 208 9.27 -11.41 9.53
C SER A 208 10.32 -11.59 8.43
N GLY A 209 11.59 -11.75 8.79
CA GLY A 209 12.67 -12.02 7.85
C GLY A 209 14.01 -11.43 8.29
N TYR A 210 14.90 -11.21 7.34
CA TYR A 210 16.28 -10.80 7.60
C TYR A 210 16.77 -9.67 6.69
N VAL A 211 17.70 -8.85 7.18
CA VAL A 211 18.53 -7.96 6.37
C VAL A 211 19.97 -8.44 6.43
N ALA A 212 20.58 -8.64 5.28
CA ALA A 212 22.01 -8.84 5.12
C ALA A 212 22.67 -7.60 4.52
N VAL A 213 23.78 -7.17 5.12
CA VAL A 213 24.67 -6.17 4.58
C VAL A 213 25.98 -6.85 4.24
N LEU A 214 26.43 -6.72 2.99
CA LEU A 214 27.69 -7.28 2.51
C LEU A 214 28.60 -6.16 2.04
N ARG A 215 29.81 -6.16 2.56
CA ARG A 215 30.88 -5.24 2.15
C ARG A 215 32.00 -6.02 1.48
N ASP A 216 32.38 -5.63 0.28
CA ASP A 216 33.58 -6.16 -0.38
C ASP A 216 34.81 -5.64 0.38
N ILE A 217 35.65 -6.56 0.83
CA ILE A 217 36.88 -6.27 1.58
C ILE A 217 38.14 -6.62 0.78
N SER A 218 38.01 -6.74 -0.55
CA SER A 218 39.11 -7.10 -1.45
C SER A 218 40.27 -6.11 -1.37
N GLU A 219 39.99 -4.81 -1.31
CA GLU A 219 41.03 -3.78 -1.28
C GLU A 219 41.75 -3.75 0.07
N GLU A 220 40.99 -3.88 1.17
CA GLU A 220 41.54 -3.98 2.52
C GLU A 220 42.50 -5.18 2.63
N LYS A 221 42.10 -6.36 2.14
CA LYS A 221 42.95 -7.56 2.17
C LYS A 221 44.18 -7.45 1.26
N LYS A 222 44.13 -6.68 0.18
CA LYS A 222 45.32 -6.41 -0.65
C LYS A 222 46.33 -5.55 0.11
N VAL A 223 45.84 -4.50 0.78
CA VAL A 223 46.69 -3.59 1.57
C VAL A 223 47.31 -4.30 2.77
N GLU A 224 46.58 -5.19 3.43
CA GLU A 224 47.11 -6.01 4.53
C GLU A 224 48.26 -6.90 4.07
N ARG A 225 48.08 -7.65 2.97
CA ARG A 225 49.14 -8.52 2.42
C ARG A 225 50.39 -7.74 2.02
N MET A 226 50.22 -6.55 1.42
CA MET A 226 51.36 -5.68 1.04
C MET A 226 52.14 -5.10 2.24
N LYS A 227 51.56 -5.10 3.44
CA LYS A 227 52.25 -4.66 4.67
C LYS A 227 52.93 -5.82 5.41
N GLU A 228 52.55 -7.05 5.11
CA GLU A 228 53.12 -8.26 5.69
C GLU A 228 54.34 -8.79 4.90
N ASP A 229 54.51 -8.35 3.64
CA ASP A 229 55.69 -8.55 2.78
C ASP A 229 56.75 -7.45 2.96
#